data_AF-A0ABD3AA74-F1
#
_entry.id   AF-A0ABD3AA74-F1
#
_cell.length_a   1.000
_cell.length_b   1.000
_cell.length_c   1.000
_cell.angle_alpha   90.00
_cell.angle_beta   90.00
_cell.angle_gamma   90.00
#
_symmetry.space_group_name_H-M   'P 1'
#
loop_
_entity.id
_entity.type
_entity.pdbx_description
1 polymer ?
#
loop_
_entity_poly.entity_id
_entity_poly.type
_entity_poly.pdbx_seq_one_letter_code
_entity_poly.pdbx_strand_id
1 'polypeptide(L)'
;MTRCIQCTRCVRFAAEIAGVQDLGMLGRGSGEEIGTCVEKLMTSELSGNVIDICPVGALTSKPFAFKARNWELKGTESIDVTDAVGSNIRIDSRGPEVMRIVPRLNEDINEEWISDKTRLFYDGLKRQRLNDPMIRGSDGRFKAVSWRDTFAVVAEVVHQVKPDEIVGVAGKLSDAESIMALKDFLNKMGSNNVWCEGNGSNPNADIRSGYFMNTSITGLEKADVFLLVGTQPRVEAAMVNARIRKTVRATQAKVGYVGPATDLNYDREHLGTGRQTLTEIA
;
A
#
# COMPACT_ATOMS: atom_id res chain seq x y z
N MET A 1 20.87 19.65 -9.27
CA MET A 1 20.32 20.44 -8.14
C MET A 1 20.10 21.93 -8.43
N THR A 2 20.35 22.41 -9.66
CA THR A 2 20.29 23.84 -10.05
C THR A 2 18.96 24.55 -9.82
N ARG A 3 17.83 23.84 -9.85
CA ARG A 3 16.49 24.42 -9.57
C ARG A 3 16.17 24.51 -8.08
N CYS A 4 16.95 23.84 -7.23
CA CYS A 4 16.69 23.81 -5.80
C CYS A 4 17.00 25.18 -5.19
N ILE A 5 16.17 25.59 -4.24
CA ILE A 5 16.31 26.84 -3.47
C ILE A 5 16.80 26.57 -2.03
N GLN A 6 17.37 25.40 -1.78
CA GLN A 6 17.97 25.02 -0.49
C GLN A 6 17.06 25.15 0.74
N CYS A 7 15.73 25.10 0.57
CA CYS A 7 14.75 25.28 1.65
C CYS A 7 14.70 24.16 2.73
N THR A 8 15.55 23.14 2.62
CA THR A 8 15.68 21.98 3.52
C THR A 8 14.42 21.16 3.81
N ARG A 9 13.30 21.38 3.10
CA ARG A 9 12.05 20.63 3.32
C ARG A 9 12.21 19.13 3.12
N CYS A 10 12.85 18.71 2.03
CA CYS A 10 13.07 17.28 1.75
C CYS A 10 14.05 16.62 2.74
N VAL A 11 15.09 17.37 3.18
CA VAL A 11 16.04 16.91 4.21
C VAL A 11 15.31 16.66 5.53
N ARG A 12 14.48 17.62 5.96
CA ARG A 12 13.65 17.46 7.18
C ARG A 12 12.64 16.33 7.03
N PHE A 13 11.96 16.21 5.89
CA PHE A 13 11.04 15.10 5.66
C PHE A 13 11.72 13.73 5.75
N ALA A 14 12.88 13.58 5.11
CA ALA A 14 13.64 12.33 5.14
C ALA A 14 14.07 11.97 6.58
N ALA A 15 14.57 12.96 7.32
CA ALA A 15 14.99 12.77 8.70
C ALA A 15 13.82 12.53 9.66
N GLU A 16 12.71 13.25 9.52
CA GLU A 16 11.64 13.29 10.52
C GLU A 16 10.51 12.30 10.23
N ILE A 17 10.00 12.25 9.00
CA ILE A 17 8.82 11.44 8.63
C ILE A 17 9.24 10.10 8.04
N ALA A 18 10.10 10.10 7.02
CA ALA A 18 10.56 8.84 6.42
C ALA A 18 11.49 8.05 7.37
N GLY A 19 12.18 8.76 8.28
CA GLY A 19 13.12 8.18 9.24
C GLY A 19 14.36 7.58 8.60
N VAL A 20 14.74 8.11 7.44
CA VAL A 20 15.94 7.72 6.71
C VAL A 20 16.79 8.97 6.49
N GLN A 21 17.95 9.01 7.14
CA GLN A 21 18.86 10.16 7.15
C GLN A 21 19.80 10.17 5.94
N ASP A 22 19.26 9.92 4.75
CA ASP A 22 20.08 9.84 3.53
C ASP A 22 20.33 11.22 2.90
N LEU A 23 19.34 12.12 2.99
CA LEU A 23 19.45 13.47 2.45
C LEU A 23 20.06 14.42 3.48
N GLY A 24 21.07 15.17 3.05
CA GLY A 24 21.70 16.22 3.83
C GLY A 24 21.85 17.52 3.02
N MET A 25 22.24 18.58 3.72
CA MET A 25 22.73 19.82 3.12
C MET A 25 24.26 19.78 3.21
N LEU A 26 24.90 19.74 2.04
CA LEU A 26 26.34 19.63 1.89
C LEU A 26 26.93 20.99 1.51
N GLY A 27 28.13 21.28 1.98
CA GLY A 27 28.81 22.55 1.72
C GLY A 27 28.31 23.70 2.59
N ARG A 28 28.56 24.94 2.14
CA ARG A 28 28.16 26.18 2.83
C ARG A 28 28.02 27.34 1.84
N GLY A 29 27.12 28.27 2.13
CA GLY A 29 26.91 29.47 1.31
C GLY A 29 26.22 29.15 -0.01
N SER A 30 26.52 29.89 -1.08
CA SER A 30 25.87 29.68 -2.38
C SER A 30 26.21 28.34 -3.05
N GLY A 31 27.26 27.66 -2.60
CA GLY A 31 27.64 26.31 -3.03
C GLY A 31 26.95 25.19 -2.27
N GLU A 32 25.87 25.48 -1.53
CA GLU A 32 25.10 24.46 -0.81
C GLU A 32 24.35 23.52 -1.76
N GLU A 33 24.56 22.23 -1.56
CA GLU A 33 23.92 21.17 -2.34
C GLU A 33 23.09 20.27 -1.43
N ILE A 34 21.82 20.08 -1.79
CA ILE A 34 20.98 19.07 -1.14
C ILE A 34 21.17 17.74 -1.88
N GLY A 35 21.55 16.70 -1.16
CA GLY A 35 21.77 15.38 -1.73
C GLY A 35 22.30 14.38 -0.72
N THR A 36 22.69 13.22 -1.20
CA THR A 36 23.42 12.22 -0.43
C THR A 36 24.92 12.52 -0.51
N CYS A 37 25.66 12.42 0.59
CA CYS A 37 27.12 12.70 0.59
C CYS A 37 27.90 11.71 -0.29
N VAL A 38 27.40 10.48 -0.38
CA VAL A 38 27.89 9.41 -1.26
C VAL A 38 26.81 9.07 -2.27
N GLU A 39 27.15 8.43 -3.39
CA GLU A 39 26.16 7.95 -4.34
C GLU A 39 25.30 6.86 -3.70
N LYS A 40 24.11 7.25 -3.21
CA LYS A 40 23.18 6.38 -2.51
C LYS A 40 21.77 6.65 -3.00
N LEU A 41 21.06 5.58 -3.36
CA LEU A 41 19.63 5.66 -3.65
C LEU A 41 18.85 5.75 -2.34
N MET A 42 17.80 6.56 -2.31
CA MET A 42 16.86 6.55 -1.19
C MET A 42 16.14 5.20 -1.17
N THR A 43 16.36 4.42 -0.11
CA THR A 43 15.76 3.08 0.05
C THR A 43 14.50 3.09 0.92
N SER A 44 14.03 4.26 1.33
CA SER A 44 12.78 4.40 2.11
C SER A 44 11.55 4.14 1.24
N GLU A 45 10.56 3.51 1.85
CA GLU A 45 9.23 3.24 1.30
C GLU A 45 8.34 4.49 1.15
N LEU A 46 8.70 5.62 1.78
CA LEU A 46 7.97 6.89 1.72
C LEU A 46 8.76 7.97 0.97
N SER A 47 9.85 7.59 0.28
CA SER A 47 10.80 8.55 -0.29
C SER A 47 10.17 9.44 -1.36
N GLY A 48 9.24 8.92 -2.17
CA GLY A 48 8.60 9.62 -3.27
C GLY A 48 7.71 10.79 -2.84
N ASN A 49 7.34 10.90 -1.56
CA ASN A 49 6.64 12.08 -1.04
C ASN A 49 7.53 13.35 -1.05
N VAL A 50 8.86 13.20 -1.18
CA VAL A 50 9.78 14.34 -1.36
C VAL A 50 9.51 15.11 -2.65
N ILE A 51 8.78 14.51 -3.59
CA ILE A 51 8.37 15.14 -4.84
C ILE A 51 7.27 16.17 -4.58
N ASP A 52 6.29 15.83 -3.74
CA ASP A 52 5.17 16.72 -3.44
C ASP A 52 5.59 17.84 -2.49
N ILE A 53 6.52 17.57 -1.56
CA ILE A 53 7.03 18.59 -0.64
C ILE A 53 7.95 19.62 -1.33
N CYS A 54 8.48 19.31 -2.52
CA CYS A 54 9.44 20.15 -3.22
C CYS A 54 8.75 21.36 -3.90
N PRO A 55 9.06 22.61 -3.51
CA PRO A 55 8.33 23.77 -4.03
C PRO A 55 8.73 24.20 -5.46
N VAL A 56 9.86 23.71 -5.99
CA VAL A 56 10.52 24.28 -7.19
C VAL A 56 10.76 23.27 -8.32
N GLY A 57 10.28 22.03 -8.17
CA GLY A 57 10.49 20.98 -9.17
C GLY A 57 11.96 20.58 -9.36
N ALA A 58 12.77 20.72 -8.31
CA ALA A 58 14.13 20.17 -8.27
C ALA A 58 14.10 18.64 -8.08
N LEU A 59 13.18 18.16 -7.25
CA LEU A 59 12.85 16.75 -7.09
C LEU A 59 11.53 16.50 -7.82
N THR A 60 11.55 15.64 -8.83
CA THR A 60 10.36 15.28 -9.61
C THR A 60 10.27 13.77 -9.79
N SER A 61 9.07 13.27 -10.03
CA SER A 61 8.85 11.84 -10.29
C SER A 61 9.52 11.44 -11.60
N LYS A 62 10.57 10.62 -11.53
CA LYS A 62 11.27 10.07 -12.70
C LYS A 62 10.33 9.24 -13.60
N PRO A 63 9.44 8.38 -13.07
CA PRO A 63 8.46 7.66 -13.89
C PRO A 63 7.44 8.55 -14.60
N PHE A 64 7.13 9.74 -14.05
CA PHE A 64 6.20 10.70 -14.66
C PHE A 64 6.92 11.73 -15.56
N ALA A 65 8.25 11.77 -15.55
CA ALA A 65 9.03 12.81 -16.19
C ALA A 65 8.60 13.04 -17.65
N PHE A 66 8.18 14.28 -17.94
CA PHE A 66 7.79 14.77 -19.26
C PHE A 66 6.61 14.06 -19.94
N LYS A 67 5.81 13.26 -19.22
CA LYS A 67 4.65 12.57 -19.80
C LYS A 67 3.41 13.46 -19.98
N ALA A 68 3.17 14.41 -19.07
CA ALA A 68 2.04 15.33 -19.09
C ALA A 68 2.35 16.67 -18.38
N ARG A 69 1.42 17.62 -18.48
CA ARG A 69 1.44 18.90 -17.74
C ARG A 69 0.29 18.99 -16.76
N ASN A 70 0.46 19.78 -15.70
CA ASN A 70 -0.52 19.86 -14.61
C ASN A 70 -1.93 20.25 -15.08
N TRP A 71 -2.06 21.12 -16.08
CA TRP A 71 -3.35 21.58 -16.62
C TRP A 71 -4.01 20.58 -17.59
N GLU A 72 -3.28 19.57 -18.07
CA GLU A 72 -3.83 18.53 -18.96
C GLU A 72 -4.53 17.41 -18.19
N LEU A 73 -4.30 17.34 -16.88
CA LEU A 73 -4.67 16.20 -16.06
C LEU A 73 -6.06 16.39 -15.47
N LYS A 74 -6.92 15.38 -15.64
CA LYS A 74 -8.18 15.26 -14.92
C LYS A 74 -7.91 14.55 -13.60
N GLY A 75 -8.05 15.28 -12.49
CA GLY A 75 -7.96 14.71 -11.15
C GLY A 75 -9.26 14.00 -10.76
N THR A 76 -9.18 12.72 -10.42
CA THR A 76 -10.29 11.95 -9.85
C THR A 76 -9.91 11.54 -8.43
N GLU A 77 -10.71 11.95 -7.44
CA GLU A 77 -10.49 11.54 -6.05
C GLU A 77 -10.88 10.08 -5.88
N SER A 78 -9.98 9.28 -5.29
CA SER A 78 -10.14 7.84 -5.12
C SER A 78 -9.41 7.35 -3.86
N ILE A 79 -9.43 6.05 -3.63
CA ILE A 79 -8.78 5.37 -2.51
C ILE A 79 -7.76 4.36 -3.07
N ASP A 80 -6.63 4.22 -2.39
CA ASP A 80 -5.63 3.21 -2.71
C ASP A 80 -6.05 1.82 -2.22
N VAL A 81 -5.66 0.80 -2.99
CA VAL A 81 -5.90 -0.62 -2.71
C VAL A 81 -4.60 -1.43 -2.64
N THR A 82 -3.42 -0.80 -2.77
CA THR A 82 -2.14 -1.54 -2.76
C THR A 82 -1.74 -2.08 -1.40
N ASP A 83 -2.27 -1.50 -0.32
CA ASP A 83 -2.16 -1.97 1.04
C ASP A 83 -3.50 -1.84 1.78
N ALA A 84 -3.57 -2.43 2.98
CA ALA A 84 -4.80 -2.44 3.79
C ALA A 84 -5.02 -1.12 4.56
N VAL A 85 -4.20 -0.09 4.34
CA VAL A 85 -4.39 1.23 4.96
C VAL A 85 -5.57 1.96 4.32
N GLY A 86 -5.75 1.80 3.00
CA GLY A 86 -6.77 2.54 2.26
C GLY A 86 -6.44 4.03 2.16
N SER A 87 -5.20 4.36 1.79
CA SER A 87 -4.73 5.76 1.73
C SER A 87 -5.52 6.58 0.71
N ASN A 88 -5.83 7.84 1.03
CA ASN A 88 -6.58 8.70 0.12
C ASN A 88 -5.70 9.25 -0.98
N ILE A 89 -6.16 9.10 -2.23
CA ILE A 89 -5.40 9.47 -3.42
C ILE A 89 -6.20 10.32 -4.39
N ARG A 90 -5.48 11.02 -5.25
CA ARG A 90 -5.99 11.62 -6.47
C ARG A 90 -5.30 10.96 -7.66
N ILE A 91 -6.12 10.37 -8.52
CA ILE A 91 -5.68 9.75 -9.77
C ILE A 91 -5.73 10.83 -10.85
N ASP A 92 -4.56 11.26 -11.31
CA ASP A 92 -4.43 12.24 -12.38
C ASP A 92 -4.33 11.49 -13.72
N SER A 93 -5.40 11.52 -14.52
CA SER A 93 -5.49 10.84 -15.81
C SER A 93 -5.50 11.81 -16.99
N ARG A 94 -5.07 11.33 -18.16
CA ARG A 94 -5.17 12.06 -19.43
C ARG A 94 -5.76 11.11 -20.48
N GLY A 95 -7.03 11.34 -20.81
CA GLY A 95 -7.78 10.41 -21.66
C GLY A 95 -7.95 9.06 -20.96
N PRO A 96 -7.60 7.92 -21.61
CA PRO A 96 -7.77 6.59 -21.04
C PRO A 96 -6.62 6.15 -20.11
N GLU A 97 -5.47 6.85 -20.10
CA GLU A 97 -4.29 6.46 -19.31
C GLU A 97 -4.19 7.23 -18.00
N VAL A 98 -3.83 6.51 -16.93
CA VAL A 98 -3.43 7.10 -15.64
C VAL A 98 -1.99 7.59 -15.75
N MET A 99 -1.78 8.89 -15.56
CA MET A 99 -0.47 9.50 -15.76
C MET A 99 0.36 9.57 -14.49
N ARG A 100 -0.27 9.89 -13.36
CA ARG A 100 0.34 9.85 -12.01
C ARG A 100 -0.72 9.67 -10.93
N ILE A 101 -0.27 9.27 -9.75
CA ILE A 101 -1.05 9.22 -8.52
C ILE A 101 -0.41 10.18 -7.51
N VAL A 102 -1.24 11.00 -6.87
CA VAL A 102 -0.84 12.03 -5.90
C VAL A 102 -1.65 11.80 -4.61
N PRO A 103 -1.09 12.02 -3.41
CA PRO A 103 -1.87 11.96 -2.17
C PRO A 103 -2.99 13.00 -2.14
N ARG A 104 -4.05 12.70 -1.38
CA ARG A 104 -5.10 13.64 -1.00
C ARG A 104 -5.08 13.80 0.52
N LEU A 105 -5.29 15.02 0.99
CA LEU A 105 -5.32 15.33 2.43
C LEU A 105 -6.42 14.53 3.13
N ASN A 106 -6.03 13.72 4.11
CA ASN A 106 -6.93 13.10 5.06
C ASN A 106 -6.21 12.87 6.39
N GLU A 107 -6.57 13.70 7.38
CA GLU A 107 -5.96 13.66 8.71
C GLU A 107 -6.18 12.34 9.45
N ASP A 108 -7.27 11.62 9.16
CA ASP A 108 -7.61 10.37 9.85
C ASP A 108 -6.77 9.17 9.41
N ILE A 109 -6.25 9.20 8.18
CA ILE A 109 -5.55 8.08 7.55
C ILE A 109 -4.11 8.50 7.25
N ASN A 110 -3.90 9.21 6.14
CA ASN A 110 -2.59 9.33 5.51
C ASN A 110 -1.98 10.74 5.57
N GLU A 111 -2.63 11.70 6.26
CA GLU A 111 -2.27 13.12 6.20
C GLU A 111 -2.17 13.55 4.73
N GLU A 112 -0.96 13.85 4.26
CA GLU A 112 -0.65 14.23 2.89
C GLU A 112 0.33 13.24 2.24
N TRP A 113 0.56 12.08 2.86
CA TRP A 113 1.57 11.11 2.45
C TRP A 113 0.93 9.87 1.82
N ILE A 114 1.69 9.20 0.96
CA ILE A 114 1.36 7.86 0.45
C ILE A 114 2.62 7.03 0.31
N SER A 115 2.49 5.71 0.28
CA SER A 115 3.65 4.85 0.04
C SER A 115 4.17 4.96 -1.40
N ASP A 116 5.44 4.65 -1.62
CA ASP A 116 6.03 4.59 -2.96
C ASP A 116 5.40 3.48 -3.82
N LYS A 117 4.89 2.43 -3.17
CA LYS A 117 4.05 1.39 -3.79
C LYS A 117 2.79 2.03 -4.40
N THR A 118 2.02 2.77 -3.60
CA THR A 118 0.83 3.53 -4.03
C THR A 118 1.16 4.56 -5.12
N ARG A 119 2.28 5.26 -4.99
CA ARG A 119 2.65 6.34 -5.91
C ARG A 119 3.01 5.84 -7.30
N LEU A 120 3.62 4.65 -7.39
CA LEU A 120 4.24 4.15 -8.61
C LEU A 120 3.56 2.92 -9.24
N PHE A 121 2.58 2.28 -8.57
CA PHE A 121 1.91 1.10 -9.13
C PHE A 121 1.12 1.36 -10.43
N TYR A 122 0.78 2.62 -10.71
CA TYR A 122 -0.04 2.97 -11.89
C TYR A 122 0.57 2.52 -13.23
N ASP A 123 1.90 2.35 -13.31
CA ASP A 123 2.53 1.79 -14.51
C ASP A 123 2.12 0.33 -14.77
N GLY A 124 1.75 -0.41 -13.72
CA GLY A 124 1.20 -1.76 -13.82
C GLY A 124 -0.21 -1.78 -14.42
N LEU A 125 -1.00 -0.72 -14.27
CA LEU A 125 -2.38 -0.67 -14.76
C LEU A 125 -2.48 -0.68 -16.29
N LYS A 126 -1.40 -0.42 -17.03
CA LYS A 126 -1.37 -0.48 -18.50
C LYS A 126 -0.62 -1.69 -19.06
N ARG A 127 -0.02 -2.52 -18.20
CA ARG A 127 0.83 -3.64 -18.61
C ARG A 127 0.16 -4.96 -18.23
N GLN A 128 0.27 -5.96 -19.11
CA GLN A 128 -0.24 -7.32 -18.86
C GLN A 128 -1.72 -7.37 -18.44
N ARG A 129 -2.55 -6.51 -19.04
CA ARG A 129 -4.00 -6.46 -18.76
C ARG A 129 -4.72 -7.61 -19.46
N LEU A 130 -5.66 -8.22 -18.75
CA LEU A 130 -6.64 -9.13 -19.33
C LEU A 130 -7.71 -8.28 -20.04
N ASN A 131 -7.65 -8.22 -21.37
CA ASN A 131 -8.57 -7.41 -22.18
C ASN A 131 -9.75 -8.23 -22.70
N ASP A 132 -9.51 -9.50 -23.02
CA ASP A 132 -10.50 -10.42 -23.59
C ASP A 132 -10.64 -11.65 -22.68
N PRO A 133 -11.85 -12.21 -22.53
CA PRO A 133 -12.03 -13.47 -21.85
C PRO A 133 -11.44 -14.61 -22.71
N MET A 134 -10.75 -15.53 -22.05
CA MET A 134 -10.00 -16.60 -22.72
C MET A 134 -10.35 -17.96 -22.11
N ILE A 135 -10.55 -18.96 -22.98
CA ILE A 135 -10.76 -20.36 -22.58
C ILE A 135 -9.60 -21.22 -23.08
N ARG A 136 -9.34 -22.36 -22.43
CA ARG A 136 -8.31 -23.30 -22.89
C ARG A 136 -8.84 -24.14 -24.06
N GLY A 137 -8.10 -24.17 -25.17
CA GLY A 137 -8.35 -25.06 -26.29
C GLY A 137 -7.90 -26.50 -26.02
N SER A 138 -8.18 -27.41 -26.95
CA SER A 138 -7.71 -28.80 -26.91
C SER A 138 -6.18 -28.93 -26.96
N ASP A 139 -5.50 -27.91 -27.47
CA ASP A 139 -4.04 -27.76 -27.49
C ASP A 139 -3.46 -27.25 -26.15
N GLY A 140 -4.32 -26.96 -25.16
CA GLY A 140 -3.95 -26.46 -23.84
C GLY A 140 -3.61 -24.97 -23.78
N ARG A 141 -3.68 -24.25 -24.92
CA ARG A 141 -3.40 -22.81 -25.01
C ARG A 141 -4.68 -22.00 -24.81
N PHE A 142 -4.52 -20.75 -24.37
CA PHE A 142 -5.63 -19.83 -24.22
C PHE A 142 -6.05 -19.25 -25.57
N LYS A 143 -7.36 -19.27 -25.83
CA LYS A 143 -7.99 -18.68 -27.01
C LYS A 143 -9.00 -17.63 -26.56
N ALA A 144 -8.90 -16.43 -27.12
CA ALA A 144 -9.87 -15.36 -26.90
C ALA A 144 -11.22 -15.74 -27.49
N VAL A 145 -12.29 -15.57 -26.71
CA VAL A 145 -13.67 -15.94 -27.08
C VAL A 145 -14.64 -14.83 -26.66
N SER A 146 -15.91 -14.95 -27.06
CA SER A 146 -16.93 -14.00 -26.63
C SER A 146 -17.31 -14.19 -25.16
N TRP A 147 -17.86 -13.15 -24.53
CA TRP A 147 -18.44 -13.25 -23.19
C TRP A 147 -19.54 -14.31 -23.12
N ARG A 148 -20.35 -14.46 -24.17
CA ARG A 148 -21.43 -15.46 -24.23
C ARG A 148 -20.89 -16.88 -24.13
N ASP A 149 -19.88 -17.19 -24.92
CA ASP A 149 -19.27 -18.54 -24.93
C ASP A 149 -18.55 -18.81 -23.61
N THR A 150 -17.88 -17.79 -23.05
CA THR A 150 -17.20 -17.88 -21.75
C THR A 150 -18.18 -18.25 -20.64
N PHE A 151 -19.29 -17.51 -20.51
CA PHE A 151 -20.29 -17.81 -19.48
C PHE A 151 -21.00 -19.12 -19.71
N ALA A 152 -21.22 -19.54 -20.97
CA ALA A 152 -21.79 -20.85 -21.27
C ALA A 152 -20.90 -21.99 -20.75
N VAL A 153 -19.59 -21.93 -21.02
CA VAL A 153 -18.63 -22.93 -20.54
C VAL A 153 -18.53 -22.93 -19.01
N VAL A 154 -18.44 -21.76 -18.38
CA VAL A 154 -18.39 -21.66 -16.90
C VAL A 154 -19.67 -22.24 -16.28
N ALA A 155 -20.84 -21.91 -16.83
CA ALA A 155 -22.11 -22.44 -16.35
C ALA A 155 -22.17 -23.97 -16.51
N GLU A 156 -21.78 -24.50 -17.67
CA GLU A 156 -21.77 -25.94 -17.92
C GLU A 156 -20.91 -26.70 -16.89
N VAL A 157 -19.67 -26.24 -16.66
CA VAL A 157 -18.76 -26.88 -15.69
C VAL A 157 -19.33 -26.79 -14.28
N VAL A 158 -19.85 -25.64 -13.88
CA VAL A 158 -20.42 -25.42 -12.54
C VAL A 158 -21.64 -26.32 -12.28
N HIS A 159 -22.45 -26.65 -13.29
CA HIS A 159 -23.58 -27.58 -13.13
C HIS A 159 -23.18 -29.07 -13.12
N GLN A 160 -21.98 -29.41 -13.62
CA GLN A 160 -21.48 -30.79 -13.65
C GLN A 160 -20.71 -31.19 -12.39
N VAL A 161 -20.25 -30.21 -11.61
CA VAL A 161 -19.42 -30.41 -10.42
C VAL A 161 -20.30 -30.45 -9.16
N LYS A 162 -19.88 -31.20 -8.14
CA LYS A 162 -20.61 -31.26 -6.87
C LYS A 162 -20.50 -29.93 -6.12
N PRO A 163 -21.56 -29.49 -5.40
CA PRO A 163 -21.53 -28.23 -4.65
C PRO A 163 -20.31 -28.07 -3.73
N ASP A 164 -19.96 -29.12 -2.97
CA ASP A 164 -18.86 -29.08 -2.00
C ASP A 164 -17.47 -28.88 -2.63
N GLU A 165 -17.30 -29.19 -3.91
CA GLU A 165 -16.04 -29.06 -4.64
C GLU A 165 -15.84 -27.64 -5.22
N ILE A 166 -16.89 -26.81 -5.22
CA ILE A 166 -16.83 -25.44 -5.72
C ILE A 166 -16.19 -24.55 -4.66
N VAL A 167 -15.11 -23.86 -5.03
CA VAL A 167 -14.37 -22.95 -4.17
C VAL A 167 -14.24 -21.58 -4.83
N GLY A 168 -14.49 -20.51 -4.07
CA GLY A 168 -14.39 -19.13 -4.51
C GLY A 168 -13.27 -18.42 -3.76
N VAL A 169 -12.11 -18.26 -4.40
CA VAL A 169 -11.00 -17.47 -3.85
C VAL A 169 -11.12 -16.04 -4.34
N ALA A 170 -11.46 -15.11 -3.45
CA ALA A 170 -11.44 -13.68 -3.74
C ALA A 170 -10.01 -13.15 -3.68
N GLY A 171 -9.61 -12.36 -4.68
CA GLY A 171 -8.30 -11.72 -4.68
C GLY A 171 -8.23 -10.56 -3.67
N LYS A 172 -7.02 -10.20 -3.25
CA LYS A 172 -6.79 -9.09 -2.28
C LYS A 172 -7.28 -7.72 -2.74
N LEU A 173 -7.44 -7.54 -4.05
CA LEU A 173 -7.85 -6.28 -4.68
C LEU A 173 -9.33 -6.24 -5.09
N SER A 174 -10.09 -7.30 -4.75
CA SER A 174 -11.53 -7.34 -5.01
C SER A 174 -12.27 -6.36 -4.10
N ASP A 175 -13.22 -5.62 -4.66
CA ASP A 175 -14.12 -4.75 -3.91
C ASP A 175 -15.16 -5.55 -3.10
N ALA A 176 -15.82 -4.89 -2.16
CA ALA A 176 -16.79 -5.54 -1.28
C ALA A 176 -17.99 -6.07 -2.08
N GLU A 177 -18.38 -5.36 -3.13
CA GLU A 177 -19.49 -5.67 -4.02
C GLU A 177 -19.24 -6.97 -4.80
N SER A 178 -18.07 -7.13 -5.42
CA SER A 178 -17.74 -8.37 -6.14
C SER A 178 -17.55 -9.55 -5.20
N ILE A 179 -16.99 -9.33 -4.00
CA ILE A 179 -16.87 -10.37 -2.97
C ILE A 179 -18.26 -10.83 -2.52
N MET A 180 -19.19 -9.90 -2.30
CA MET A 180 -20.57 -10.22 -1.94
C MET A 180 -21.28 -10.98 -3.07
N ALA A 181 -21.12 -10.54 -4.32
CA ALA A 181 -21.68 -11.22 -5.48
C ALA A 181 -21.12 -12.65 -5.63
N LEU A 182 -19.81 -12.84 -5.40
CA LEU A 182 -19.17 -14.16 -5.41
C LEU A 182 -19.70 -15.05 -4.28
N LYS A 183 -19.82 -14.51 -3.07
CA LYS A 183 -20.37 -15.23 -1.91
C LYS A 183 -21.81 -15.68 -2.17
N ASP A 184 -22.67 -14.78 -2.64
CA ASP A 184 -24.07 -15.10 -2.94
C ASP A 184 -24.20 -16.10 -4.10
N PHE A 185 -23.31 -16.01 -5.09
CA PHE A 185 -23.24 -16.97 -6.19
C PHE A 185 -22.92 -18.38 -5.67
N LEU A 186 -21.86 -18.54 -4.87
CA LEU A 186 -21.48 -19.85 -4.33
C LEU A 186 -22.56 -20.42 -3.39
N ASN A 187 -23.12 -19.59 -2.52
CA ASN A 187 -24.17 -20.02 -1.60
C ASN A 187 -25.38 -20.56 -2.35
N LYS A 188 -25.77 -19.92 -3.47
CA LYS A 188 -26.87 -20.40 -4.34
C LYS A 188 -26.52 -21.69 -5.08
N MET A 189 -25.24 -21.91 -5.38
CA MET A 189 -24.75 -23.17 -5.93
C MET A 189 -24.64 -24.30 -4.88
N GLY A 190 -24.92 -23.99 -3.60
CA GLY A 190 -24.85 -24.95 -2.49
C GLY A 190 -23.47 -25.08 -1.86
N SER A 191 -22.53 -24.17 -2.15
CA SER A 191 -21.19 -24.14 -1.54
C SER A 191 -21.04 -22.96 -0.59
N ASN A 192 -20.40 -23.19 0.55
CA ASN A 192 -19.99 -22.14 1.49
C ASN A 192 -18.48 -21.87 1.46
N ASN A 193 -17.75 -22.44 0.50
CA ASN A 193 -16.30 -22.38 0.42
C ASN A 193 -15.82 -21.10 -0.29
N VAL A 194 -16.04 -19.95 0.33
CA VAL A 194 -15.56 -18.64 -0.14
C VAL A 194 -14.63 -18.01 0.88
N TRP A 195 -13.46 -17.55 0.43
CA TRP A 195 -12.50 -16.84 1.29
C TRP A 195 -11.64 -15.86 0.51
N CYS A 196 -11.03 -14.92 1.23
CA CYS A 196 -10.08 -13.95 0.65
C CYS A 196 -8.66 -14.52 0.65
N GLU A 197 -7.92 -14.25 -0.43
CA GLU A 197 -6.50 -14.55 -0.53
C GLU A 197 -5.72 -13.85 0.59
N GLY A 198 -4.96 -14.62 1.38
CA GLY A 198 -4.14 -14.11 2.48
C GLY A 198 -4.73 -14.34 3.86
N ASN A 199 -6.00 -14.71 3.97
CA ASN A 199 -6.53 -15.22 5.23
C ASN A 199 -5.94 -16.61 5.51
N GLY A 200 -5.53 -16.84 6.77
CA GLY A 200 -5.15 -18.17 7.24
C GLY A 200 -6.33 -19.14 7.29
N SER A 201 -6.08 -20.37 7.70
CA SER A 201 -7.15 -21.36 7.89
C SER A 201 -8.11 -20.91 9.00
N ASN A 202 -9.39 -20.76 8.66
CA ASN A 202 -10.49 -20.44 9.58
C ASN A 202 -10.30 -19.15 10.41
N PRO A 203 -10.28 -17.96 9.78
CA PRO A 203 -10.22 -16.71 10.52
C PRO A 203 -11.50 -16.50 11.32
N ASN A 204 -11.39 -16.09 12.59
CA ASN A 204 -12.56 -15.70 13.38
C ASN A 204 -13.04 -14.32 12.93
N ALA A 205 -14.06 -14.31 12.05
CA ALA A 205 -14.67 -13.10 11.52
C ALA A 205 -16.04 -12.78 12.16
N ASP A 206 -16.43 -13.49 13.23
CA ASP A 206 -17.71 -13.30 13.90
C ASP A 206 -17.78 -11.94 14.62
N ILE A 207 -16.69 -11.58 15.29
CA ILE A 207 -16.55 -10.32 16.01
C ILE A 207 -15.61 -9.39 15.24
N ARG A 208 -16.13 -8.26 14.79
CA ARG A 208 -15.40 -7.26 13.98
C ARG A 208 -14.09 -6.78 14.62
N SER A 209 -14.03 -6.71 15.95
CA SER A 209 -12.83 -6.28 16.69
C SER A 209 -11.66 -7.26 16.62
N GLY A 210 -11.88 -8.50 16.15
CA GLY A 210 -10.84 -9.51 16.02
C GLY A 210 -9.89 -9.30 14.84
N TYR A 211 -10.29 -8.50 13.84
CA TYR A 211 -9.49 -8.25 12.63
C TYR A 211 -9.36 -6.76 12.28
N PHE A 212 -10.01 -5.86 13.02
CA PHE A 212 -9.78 -4.43 12.87
C PHE A 212 -8.62 -3.94 13.74
N MET A 213 -7.97 -2.87 13.28
CA MET A 213 -7.27 -1.97 14.18
C MET A 213 -8.32 -1.19 14.98
N ASN A 214 -8.59 -1.65 16.20
CA ASN A 214 -9.66 -1.07 17.04
C ASN A 214 -9.39 0.39 17.40
N THR A 215 -8.12 0.76 17.56
CA THR A 215 -7.69 2.15 17.65
C THR A 215 -7.61 2.74 16.24
N SER A 216 -8.12 3.96 16.03
CA SER A 216 -7.95 4.63 14.73
C SER A 216 -6.46 4.89 14.44
N ILE A 217 -6.12 5.08 13.16
CA ILE A 217 -4.75 5.43 12.74
C ILE A 217 -4.32 6.76 13.40
N THR A 218 -5.22 7.73 13.55
CA THR A 218 -4.99 8.95 14.36
C THR A 218 -4.90 8.69 15.85
N GLY A 219 -5.61 7.69 16.36
CA GLY A 219 -5.59 7.30 17.77
C GLY A 219 -4.22 6.80 18.22
N LEU A 220 -3.37 6.35 17.30
CA LEU A 220 -1.98 5.99 17.57
C LEU A 220 -1.20 7.17 18.16
N GLU A 221 -1.55 8.42 17.83
CA GLU A 221 -0.87 9.62 18.35
C GLU A 221 -1.05 9.84 19.85
N LYS A 222 -1.99 9.14 20.48
CA LYS A 222 -2.25 9.20 21.93
C LYS A 222 -1.60 8.05 22.71
N ALA A 223 -0.92 7.12 22.03
CA ALA A 223 -0.35 5.95 22.68
C ALA A 223 1.01 6.27 23.32
N ASP A 224 1.18 5.89 24.58
CA ASP A 224 2.45 6.02 25.31
C ASP A 224 3.42 4.87 25.01
N VAL A 225 2.87 3.69 24.70
CA VAL A 225 3.62 2.46 24.45
C VAL A 225 2.97 1.68 23.30
N PHE A 226 3.80 1.20 22.38
CA PHE A 226 3.41 0.29 21.31
C PHE A 226 4.04 -1.09 21.54
N LEU A 227 3.25 -2.15 21.40
CA LEU A 227 3.76 -3.51 21.30
C LEU A 227 3.44 -4.06 19.91
N LEU A 228 4.47 -4.24 19.09
CA LEU A 228 4.37 -4.78 17.74
C LEU A 228 4.63 -6.29 17.78
N VAL A 229 3.64 -7.09 17.42
CA VAL A 229 3.72 -8.57 17.48
C VAL A 229 3.70 -9.14 16.07
N GLY A 230 4.83 -9.68 15.62
CA GLY A 230 5.00 -10.40 14.35
C GLY A 230 4.78 -9.57 13.09
N THR A 231 4.30 -8.34 13.19
CA THR A 231 4.01 -7.43 12.07
C THR A 231 5.24 -6.62 11.69
N GLN A 232 5.39 -6.32 10.41
CA GLN A 232 6.37 -5.37 9.91
C GLN A 232 5.63 -4.17 9.30
N PRO A 233 5.19 -3.20 10.13
CA PRO A 233 4.28 -2.13 9.68
C PRO A 233 4.92 -1.26 8.60
N ARG A 234 6.25 -1.10 8.60
CA ARG A 234 6.98 -0.39 7.54
C ARG A 234 6.77 -0.99 6.15
N VAL A 235 6.59 -2.30 6.04
CA VAL A 235 6.45 -3.01 4.76
C VAL A 235 4.98 -3.23 4.41
N GLU A 236 4.18 -3.63 5.40
CA GLU A 236 2.79 -4.04 5.24
C GLU A 236 1.83 -2.83 5.14
N ALA A 237 2.02 -1.83 6.00
CA ALA A 237 1.11 -0.70 6.19
C ALA A 237 1.89 0.60 6.45
N ALA A 238 2.54 1.12 5.41
CA ALA A 238 3.55 2.17 5.56
C ALA A 238 3.04 3.46 6.23
N MET A 239 1.76 3.81 6.06
CA MET A 239 1.15 4.96 6.74
C MET A 239 0.91 4.73 8.24
N VAL A 240 0.56 3.51 8.64
CA VAL A 240 0.51 3.15 10.07
C VAL A 240 1.89 3.31 10.67
N ASN A 241 2.93 2.84 9.99
CA ASN A 241 4.31 3.03 10.42
C ASN A 241 4.72 4.50 10.51
N ALA A 242 4.31 5.33 9.54
CA ALA A 242 4.56 6.76 9.55
C ALA A 242 3.94 7.44 10.79
N ARG A 243 2.72 7.04 11.18
CA ARG A 243 2.05 7.55 12.40
C ARG A 243 2.70 7.10 13.68
N ILE A 244 3.11 5.83 13.78
CA ILE A 244 3.89 5.34 14.92
C ILE A 244 5.16 6.19 15.05
N ARG A 245 5.90 6.38 13.95
CA ARG A 245 7.11 7.21 13.95
C ARG A 245 6.84 8.65 14.40
N LYS A 246 5.81 9.29 13.84
CA LYS A 246 5.38 10.65 14.21
C LYS A 246 5.13 10.71 15.72
N THR A 247 4.43 9.73 16.26
CA THR A 247 4.10 9.64 17.70
C THR A 247 5.35 9.46 18.56
N VAL A 248 6.22 8.51 18.21
CA VAL A 248 7.50 8.25 18.91
C VAL A 248 8.34 9.53 18.97
N ARG A 249 8.40 10.29 17.87
CA ARG A 249 9.15 11.55 17.85
C ARG A 249 8.48 12.66 18.66
N ALA A 250 7.16 12.79 18.59
CA ALA A 250 6.43 13.88 19.22
C ALA A 250 6.27 13.70 20.74
N THR A 251 6.06 12.47 21.21
CA THR A 251 5.68 12.15 22.59
C THR A 251 6.73 11.32 23.34
N GLN A 252 7.78 10.86 22.66
CA GLN A 252 8.76 9.89 23.18
C GLN A 252 8.13 8.54 23.57
N ALA A 253 7.05 8.15 22.88
CA ALA A 253 6.43 6.84 23.03
C ALA A 253 7.44 5.70 22.83
N LYS A 254 7.32 4.64 23.63
CA LYS A 254 8.22 3.48 23.57
C LYS A 254 7.65 2.40 22.66
N VAL A 255 8.51 1.74 21.88
CA VAL A 255 8.09 0.64 21.00
C VAL A 255 8.78 -0.66 21.39
N GLY A 256 8.01 -1.62 21.88
CA GLY A 256 8.42 -3.01 22.03
C GLY A 256 8.10 -3.80 20.77
N TYR A 257 9.00 -4.69 20.38
CA TYR A 257 8.86 -5.50 19.18
C TYR A 257 9.13 -6.98 19.47
N VAL A 258 8.16 -7.83 19.18
CA VAL A 258 8.26 -9.29 19.25
C VAL A 258 8.09 -9.86 17.85
N GLY A 259 9.14 -10.36 17.22
CA GLY A 259 9.07 -10.87 15.85
C GLY A 259 10.44 -11.04 15.17
N PRO A 260 10.46 -11.39 13.87
CA PRO A 260 11.71 -11.53 13.12
C PRO A 260 12.52 -10.23 13.10
N ALA A 261 13.84 -10.32 13.01
CA ALA A 261 14.69 -9.15 12.96
C ALA A 261 14.32 -8.27 11.74
N THR A 262 13.88 -7.03 12.00
CA THR A 262 13.41 -6.08 10.99
C THR A 262 14.03 -4.70 11.19
N ASP A 263 14.18 -3.96 10.09
CA ASP A 263 14.55 -2.56 10.08
C ASP A 263 13.29 -1.67 10.16
N LEU A 264 13.04 -1.07 11.33
CA LEU A 264 12.04 -0.03 11.50
C LEU A 264 12.72 1.32 11.54
N ASN A 265 12.03 2.34 11.06
CA ASN A 265 12.60 3.68 10.93
C ASN A 265 12.56 4.50 12.23
N TYR A 266 12.51 3.88 13.42
CA TYR A 266 12.57 4.52 14.74
C TYR A 266 13.13 3.55 15.79
N ASP A 267 13.53 4.08 16.93
CA ASP A 267 14.08 3.28 18.03
C ASP A 267 13.05 2.29 18.56
N ARG A 268 13.48 1.03 18.73
CA ARG A 268 12.64 -0.06 19.20
C ARG A 268 13.43 -0.97 20.14
N GLU A 269 12.73 -1.51 21.14
CA GLU A 269 13.23 -2.58 21.98
C GLU A 269 12.83 -3.92 21.35
N HIS A 270 13.79 -4.70 20.84
CA HIS A 270 13.52 -6.07 20.37
C HIS A 270 13.44 -6.98 21.59
N LEU A 271 12.22 -7.37 21.96
CA LEU A 271 11.93 -8.17 23.15
C LEU A 271 12.18 -9.67 22.90
N GLY A 272 11.98 -10.12 21.65
CA GLY A 272 12.18 -11.51 21.28
C GLY A 272 11.65 -11.84 19.89
N THR A 273 11.91 -13.05 19.41
CA THR A 273 11.55 -13.45 18.03
C THR A 273 10.32 -14.35 17.97
N GLY A 274 10.07 -15.11 19.04
CA GLY A 274 9.10 -16.20 19.05
C GLY A 274 7.88 -15.93 19.91
N ARG A 275 6.95 -16.90 19.89
CA ARG A 275 5.74 -16.87 20.71
C ARG A 275 6.01 -17.01 22.21
N GLN A 276 7.16 -17.57 22.60
CA GLN A 276 7.56 -17.73 24.00
C GLN A 276 7.61 -16.38 24.73
N THR A 277 8.20 -15.36 24.10
CA THR A 277 8.27 -13.99 24.63
C THR A 277 6.89 -13.37 24.85
N LEU A 278 5.88 -13.74 24.06
CA LEU A 278 4.50 -13.27 24.30
C LEU A 278 3.90 -13.86 25.58
N THR A 279 4.31 -15.07 25.95
CA THR A 279 3.89 -15.70 27.20
C THR A 279 4.61 -15.10 28.41
N GLU A 280 5.83 -14.58 28.21
CA GLU A 280 6.60 -13.89 29.26
C GLU A 280 6.06 -12.47 29.57
N ILE A 281 5.38 -11.85 28.59
CA ILE A 281 4.76 -10.52 28.73
C ILE A 281 3.33 -10.61 29.32
N ALA A 282 2.65 -11.74 29.11
CA ALA A 282 1.26 -11.98 29.52
C ALA A 282 1.13 -12.33 31.02
#